data_AF-A0A0F8DH40-F1
#
_entry.id   AF-A0A0F8DH40-F1
#
_cell.length_a   1.000
_cell.length_b   1.000
_cell.length_c   1.000
_cell.angle_alpha   90.00
_cell.angle_beta   90.00
_cell.angle_gamma   90.00
#
_symmetry.space_group_name_H-M   'P 1'
#
loop_
_entity.id
_entity.type
_entity.pdbx_description
1 polymer ?
#
loop_
_entity_poly.entity_id
_entity_poly.type
_entity_poly.pdbx_seq_one_letter_code
_entity_poly.pdbx_strand_id
1 'polypeptide(L)'
;MTLMEDAKKGVITPEIEAVAKAEGIDAEIVRSCVAKGLVAIPKNARRDTLPVGIGKYMSTKINANVGTSRDCIDIDAEIEKAKAAEAFGAHAVMDLSTGGDLDEIRTRILKAVNIPVGTVPIYQAAASRKIVVEMSSDDMFNAVRKHAEQGVDFVTVHAGVNLNSLERLRQSDRIMNVVSRGGSFTLAWMLHNGEDNPFYAEFDYLLEIAKEYDMTLSLGDGMRPGCIADASDRPKVMEFITLGELVKRSREANVQTFVEGPGHVPLNEIELSVRGMKELCDGAPLYLLGPLVTDIAPGFDHITGAIGGAVAGMHGTDFLCMVTPSEHLALPSIEDIKEGLLVTKLAAHTIDLIKEGPRERAWKQDTA
;
A
#
# COMPACT_ATOMS: atom_id res chain seq x y z
N MET A 1 -19.69 -12.17 4.99
CA MET A 1 -18.99 -12.91 3.91
C MET A 1 -18.13 -11.89 3.21
N THR A 2 -16.90 -12.25 2.86
CA THR A 2 -15.98 -11.35 2.15
C THR A 2 -16.15 -11.50 0.65
N LEU A 3 -15.76 -10.47 -0.12
CA LEU A 3 -15.78 -10.49 -1.57
C LEU A 3 -14.98 -11.67 -2.15
N MET A 4 -13.84 -11.99 -1.54
CA MET A 4 -13.03 -13.16 -1.95
C MET A 4 -13.77 -14.48 -1.72
N GLU A 5 -14.51 -14.61 -0.61
CA GLU A 5 -15.29 -15.80 -0.31
C GLU A 5 -16.43 -15.99 -1.33
N ASP A 6 -17.14 -14.92 -1.67
CA ASP A 6 -18.20 -14.93 -2.68
C ASP A 6 -17.63 -15.26 -4.07
N ALA A 7 -16.50 -14.65 -4.43
CA ALA A 7 -15.80 -14.98 -5.66
C ALA A 7 -15.42 -16.47 -5.73
N LYS A 8 -14.89 -17.07 -4.65
CA LYS A 8 -14.55 -18.52 -4.61
C LYS A 8 -15.77 -19.42 -4.75
N LYS A 9 -16.96 -18.96 -4.33
CA LYS A 9 -18.24 -19.66 -4.53
C LYS A 9 -18.82 -19.49 -5.93
N GLY A 10 -18.14 -18.76 -6.82
CA GLY A 10 -18.60 -18.52 -8.19
C GLY A 10 -19.59 -17.36 -8.31
N VAL A 11 -19.73 -16.52 -7.27
CA VAL A 11 -20.65 -15.39 -7.27
C VAL A 11 -19.97 -14.17 -7.91
N ILE A 12 -20.64 -13.55 -8.88
CA ILE A 12 -20.28 -12.25 -9.42
C ILE A 12 -21.08 -11.20 -8.64
N THR A 13 -20.40 -10.42 -7.79
CA THR A 13 -21.04 -9.38 -6.98
C THR A 13 -21.11 -8.04 -7.75
N PRO A 14 -21.92 -7.06 -7.30
CA PRO A 14 -21.96 -5.73 -7.89
C PRO A 14 -20.59 -5.04 -7.96
N GLU A 15 -19.71 -5.27 -6.98
CA GLU A 15 -18.33 -4.75 -6.98
C GLU A 15 -17.52 -5.33 -8.14
N ILE A 16 -17.63 -6.63 -8.38
CA ILE A 16 -16.96 -7.32 -9.49
C ILE A 16 -17.48 -6.80 -10.83
N GLU A 17 -18.81 -6.63 -10.97
CA GLU A 17 -19.40 -6.06 -12.18
C GLU A 17 -18.94 -4.62 -12.43
N ALA A 18 -18.87 -3.80 -11.38
CA ALA A 18 -18.42 -2.42 -11.46
C ALA A 18 -16.96 -2.33 -11.91
N VAL A 19 -16.08 -3.15 -11.33
CA VAL A 19 -14.67 -3.24 -11.74
C VAL A 19 -14.55 -3.74 -13.17
N ALA A 20 -15.26 -4.81 -13.53
CA ALA A 20 -15.24 -5.35 -14.89
C ALA A 20 -15.65 -4.32 -15.94
N LYS A 21 -16.71 -3.55 -15.65
CA LYS A 21 -17.18 -2.45 -16.49
C LYS A 21 -16.15 -1.33 -16.61
N ALA A 22 -15.56 -0.90 -15.48
CA ALA A 22 -14.53 0.13 -15.46
C ALA A 22 -13.26 -0.31 -16.22
N GLU A 23 -12.95 -1.60 -16.19
CA GLU A 23 -11.82 -2.22 -16.88
C GLU A 23 -12.14 -2.66 -18.32
N GLY A 24 -13.39 -2.61 -18.75
CA GLY A 24 -13.79 -3.07 -20.08
C GLY A 24 -13.46 -4.54 -20.35
N ILE A 25 -13.49 -5.39 -19.32
CA ILE A 25 -13.22 -6.84 -19.40
C ILE A 25 -14.39 -7.67 -18.83
N ASP A 26 -14.37 -8.97 -19.05
CA ASP A 26 -15.42 -9.89 -18.58
C ASP A 26 -15.42 -10.01 -17.04
N ALA A 27 -16.61 -9.94 -16.43
CA ALA A 27 -16.79 -10.05 -14.98
C ALA A 27 -16.34 -11.41 -14.42
N GLU A 28 -16.42 -12.48 -15.20
CA GLU A 28 -15.91 -13.80 -14.80
C GLU A 28 -14.37 -13.81 -14.71
N ILE A 29 -13.67 -13.03 -15.56
CA ILE A 29 -12.21 -12.87 -15.44
C ILE A 29 -11.88 -12.17 -14.12
N VAL A 30 -12.58 -11.09 -13.80
CA VAL A 30 -12.38 -10.34 -12.55
C VAL A 30 -12.67 -11.25 -11.34
N ARG A 31 -13.82 -11.92 -11.33
CA ARG A 31 -14.20 -12.86 -10.26
C ARG A 31 -13.16 -13.96 -10.07
N SER A 32 -12.68 -14.57 -11.17
CA SER A 32 -11.65 -15.60 -11.13
C SER A 32 -10.33 -15.10 -10.55
N CYS A 33 -9.94 -13.87 -10.88
CA CYS A 33 -8.74 -13.24 -10.32
C CYS A 33 -8.90 -12.92 -8.83
N VAL A 34 -10.04 -12.41 -8.39
CA VAL A 34 -10.35 -12.16 -6.97
C VAL A 34 -10.33 -13.46 -6.17
N ALA A 35 -10.98 -14.52 -6.68
CA ALA A 35 -11.01 -15.82 -6.01
C ALA A 35 -9.61 -16.45 -5.82
N LYS A 36 -8.68 -16.17 -6.74
CA LYS A 36 -7.28 -16.62 -6.69
C LYS A 36 -6.36 -15.65 -5.95
N GLY A 37 -6.85 -14.49 -5.52
CA GLY A 37 -6.05 -13.43 -4.89
C GLY A 37 -5.05 -12.76 -5.83
N LEU A 38 -5.32 -12.76 -7.14
CA LEU A 38 -4.53 -12.05 -8.17
C LEU A 38 -5.02 -10.61 -8.40
N VAL A 39 -6.23 -10.30 -7.93
CA VAL A 39 -6.83 -8.98 -7.88
C VAL A 39 -7.40 -8.77 -6.48
N ALA A 40 -7.20 -7.59 -5.92
CA ALA A 40 -7.88 -7.12 -4.72
C ALA A 40 -8.82 -5.97 -5.11
N ILE A 41 -9.98 -5.89 -4.46
CA ILE A 41 -10.93 -4.78 -4.57
C ILE A 41 -11.14 -4.24 -3.15
N PRO A 42 -10.37 -3.22 -2.73
CA PRO A 42 -10.49 -2.66 -1.38
C PRO A 42 -11.83 -1.96 -1.23
N LYS A 43 -12.71 -2.56 -0.44
CA LYS A 43 -14.02 -2.00 -0.12
C LYS A 43 -14.48 -2.53 1.23
N ASN A 44 -14.36 -1.70 2.26
CA ASN A 44 -14.83 -2.07 3.58
C ASN A 44 -16.37 -2.11 3.62
N ALA A 45 -16.94 -3.13 4.24
CA ALA A 45 -18.38 -3.34 4.36
C ALA A 45 -19.14 -2.19 5.07
N ARG A 46 -18.43 -1.29 5.78
CA ARG A 46 -18.98 -0.12 6.47
C ARG A 46 -19.04 1.14 5.61
N ARG A 47 -18.42 1.16 4.42
CA ARG A 47 -18.36 2.35 3.55
C ARG A 47 -18.81 2.02 2.13
N ASP A 48 -19.66 2.87 1.58
CA ASP A 48 -20.00 2.79 0.15
C ASP A 48 -18.92 3.50 -0.67
N THR A 49 -17.83 2.78 -0.89
CA THR A 49 -16.68 3.22 -1.67
C THR A 49 -16.81 2.76 -3.12
N LEU A 50 -16.33 3.57 -4.07
CA LEU A 50 -16.18 3.17 -5.47
C LEU A 50 -15.27 1.92 -5.56
N PRO A 51 -15.76 0.79 -6.12
CA PRO A 51 -14.94 -0.39 -6.27
C PRO A 51 -13.79 -0.16 -7.25
N VAL A 52 -12.54 -0.37 -6.81
CA VAL A 52 -11.34 -0.27 -7.64
C VAL A 52 -10.61 -1.60 -7.61
N GLY A 53 -10.45 -2.23 -8.78
CA GLY A 53 -9.66 -3.46 -8.92
C GLY A 53 -8.17 -3.15 -9.03
N ILE A 54 -7.35 -3.82 -8.20
CA ILE A 54 -5.90 -3.71 -8.20
C ILE A 54 -5.31 -5.08 -8.48
N GLY A 55 -4.54 -5.24 -9.55
CA GLY A 55 -3.85 -6.50 -9.85
C GLY A 55 -3.88 -6.91 -11.32
N LYS A 56 -3.84 -8.23 -11.53
CA LYS A 56 -3.78 -8.84 -12.87
C LYS A 56 -4.96 -8.40 -13.74
N TYR A 57 -4.68 -8.05 -15.00
CA TYR A 57 -5.64 -7.53 -15.99
C TYR A 57 -6.25 -6.15 -15.71
N MET A 58 -6.00 -5.57 -14.54
CA MET A 58 -6.44 -4.21 -14.22
C MET A 58 -5.45 -3.20 -14.81
N SER A 59 -5.94 -2.01 -15.17
CA SER A 59 -5.06 -0.87 -15.41
C SER A 59 -4.23 -0.54 -14.16
N THR A 60 -3.05 0.05 -14.36
CA THR A 60 -2.14 0.41 -13.27
C THR A 60 -2.79 1.47 -12.38
N LYS A 61 -2.86 1.21 -11.08
CA LYS A 61 -3.51 2.10 -10.10
C LYS A 61 -2.51 3.04 -9.46
N ILE A 62 -3.02 4.13 -8.90
CA ILE A 62 -2.19 5.19 -8.30
C ILE A 62 -2.76 5.58 -6.96
N ASN A 63 -1.92 5.58 -5.93
CA ASN A 63 -2.24 6.08 -4.60
C ASN A 63 -1.64 7.47 -4.39
N ALA A 64 -2.38 8.32 -3.68
CA ALA A 64 -1.89 9.58 -3.15
C ALA A 64 -1.85 9.56 -1.61
N ASN A 65 -0.78 10.09 -1.02
CA ASN A 65 -0.68 10.22 0.43
C ASN A 65 -1.09 11.62 0.88
N VAL A 66 -1.89 11.67 1.95
CA VAL A 66 -2.21 12.88 2.71
C VAL A 66 -1.99 12.59 4.19
N GLY A 67 -2.10 13.62 5.02
CA GLY A 67 -2.13 13.47 6.47
C GLY A 67 -1.33 14.53 7.20
N THR A 68 -1.74 14.78 8.44
CA THR A 68 -1.11 15.74 9.34
C THR A 68 0.17 15.19 9.96
N SER A 69 0.97 16.08 10.52
CA SER A 69 2.09 15.74 11.39
C SER A 69 1.95 16.39 12.76
N ARG A 70 2.84 16.06 13.69
CA ARG A 70 2.91 16.74 14.99
C ARG A 70 3.24 18.24 14.86
N ASP A 71 3.94 18.60 13.79
CA ASP A 71 4.40 19.98 13.54
C ASP A 71 3.41 20.79 12.70
N CYS A 72 2.50 20.13 11.98
CA CYS A 72 1.51 20.76 11.12
C CYS A 72 0.17 19.99 11.20
N ILE A 73 -0.78 20.56 11.93
CA ILE A 73 -2.13 20.01 12.17
C ILE A 73 -3.14 20.97 11.53
N ASP A 74 -3.36 20.81 10.23
CA ASP A 74 -4.39 21.54 9.48
C ASP A 74 -5.31 20.54 8.78
N ILE A 75 -6.43 20.24 9.44
CA ILE A 75 -7.38 19.21 8.98
C ILE A 75 -8.03 19.63 7.66
N ASP A 76 -8.40 20.91 7.52
CA ASP A 76 -9.05 21.41 6.31
C ASP A 76 -8.10 21.36 5.11
N ALA A 77 -6.81 21.66 5.31
CA ALA A 77 -5.80 21.49 4.28
C ALA A 77 -5.66 20.02 3.83
N GLU A 78 -5.68 19.05 4.76
CA GLU A 78 -5.62 17.62 4.40
C GLU A 78 -6.88 17.15 3.63
N ILE A 79 -8.05 17.68 3.98
CA ILE A 79 -9.29 17.39 3.25
C ILE A 79 -9.22 17.92 1.81
N GLU A 80 -8.75 19.15 1.63
CA GLU A 80 -8.60 19.74 0.29
C GLU A 80 -7.52 19.00 -0.53
N LYS A 81 -6.44 18.53 0.11
CA LYS A 81 -5.46 17.66 -0.52
C LYS A 81 -6.05 16.31 -0.96
N ALA A 82 -6.89 15.69 -0.13
CA ALA A 82 -7.54 14.42 -0.49
C ALA A 82 -8.50 14.59 -1.69
N LYS A 83 -9.31 15.66 -1.69
CA LYS A 83 -10.19 15.99 -2.82
C LYS A 83 -9.40 16.31 -4.09
N ALA A 84 -8.31 17.07 -3.97
CA ALA A 84 -7.43 17.37 -5.09
C ALA A 84 -6.83 16.09 -5.66
N ALA A 85 -6.41 15.15 -4.81
CA ALA A 85 -5.87 13.87 -5.25
C ALA A 85 -6.90 13.07 -6.09
N GLU A 86 -8.13 12.93 -5.60
CA GLU A 86 -9.22 12.29 -6.35
C GLU A 86 -9.50 13.02 -7.67
N ALA A 87 -9.60 14.36 -7.64
CA ALA A 87 -9.88 15.17 -8.82
C ALA A 87 -8.79 15.08 -9.91
N PHE A 88 -7.52 14.91 -9.53
CA PHE A 88 -6.42 14.73 -10.47
C PHE A 88 -6.21 13.27 -10.92
N GLY A 89 -7.02 12.34 -10.41
CA GLY A 89 -7.09 10.96 -10.88
C GLY A 89 -6.30 9.95 -10.04
N ALA A 90 -6.14 10.19 -8.75
CA ALA A 90 -5.78 9.12 -7.82
C ALA A 90 -6.88 8.05 -7.80
N HIS A 91 -6.47 6.79 -7.72
CA HIS A 91 -7.37 5.65 -7.58
C HIS A 91 -7.60 5.25 -6.12
N ALA A 92 -6.73 5.71 -5.23
CA ALA A 92 -6.86 5.57 -3.78
C ALA A 92 -6.13 6.74 -3.10
N VAL A 93 -6.50 7.01 -1.85
CA VAL A 93 -5.79 7.93 -0.97
C VAL A 93 -5.41 7.21 0.31
N MET A 94 -4.24 7.49 0.89
CA MET A 94 -3.91 7.06 2.24
C MET A 94 -3.87 8.25 3.19
N ASP A 95 -4.56 8.11 4.33
CA ASP A 95 -4.40 8.99 5.48
C ASP A 95 -3.24 8.47 6.35
N LEU A 96 -2.14 9.22 6.32
CA LEU A 96 -0.91 8.96 7.06
C LEU A 96 -0.72 9.91 8.25
N SER A 97 -1.82 10.49 8.74
CA SER A 97 -1.82 11.45 9.84
C SER A 97 -1.17 10.90 11.11
N THR A 98 -0.38 11.75 11.78
CA THR A 98 0.35 11.41 13.01
C THR A 98 0.23 12.45 14.12
N GLY A 99 -0.50 13.54 13.88
CA GLY A 99 -0.76 14.60 14.85
C GLY A 99 -2.19 15.13 14.80
N GLY A 100 -2.69 15.64 15.92
CA GLY A 100 -4.07 16.09 16.05
C GLY A 100 -5.05 14.96 16.40
N ASP A 101 -6.34 15.22 16.22
CA ASP A 101 -7.40 14.21 16.42
C ASP A 101 -7.47 13.30 15.19
N LEU A 102 -6.79 12.16 15.27
CA LEU A 102 -6.69 11.19 14.17
C LEU A 102 -8.05 10.57 13.80
N ASP A 103 -8.99 10.49 14.74
CA ASP A 103 -10.31 9.94 14.45
C ASP A 103 -11.15 10.94 13.66
N GLU A 104 -11.11 12.21 14.04
CA GLU A 104 -11.78 13.29 13.33
C GLU A 104 -11.21 13.44 11.92
N ILE A 105 -9.88 13.53 11.79
CA ILE A 105 -9.19 13.68 10.50
C ILE A 105 -9.60 12.56 9.54
N ARG A 106 -9.48 11.30 9.98
CA ARG A 106 -9.84 10.14 9.17
C ARG A 106 -11.32 10.14 8.80
N THR A 107 -12.21 10.45 9.74
CA THR A 107 -13.66 10.54 9.46
C THR A 107 -13.96 11.60 8.40
N ARG A 108 -13.26 12.74 8.46
CA ARG A 108 -13.41 13.82 7.49
C ARG A 108 -12.90 13.44 6.11
N ILE A 109 -11.75 12.76 6.02
CA ILE A 109 -11.18 12.27 4.75
C ILE A 109 -12.09 11.22 4.12
N LEU A 110 -12.55 10.22 4.89
CA LEU A 110 -13.45 9.16 4.41
C LEU A 110 -14.75 9.70 3.82
N LYS A 111 -15.23 10.85 4.31
CA LYS A 111 -16.42 11.55 3.78
C LYS A 111 -16.13 12.47 2.61
N ALA A 112 -14.87 12.86 2.40
CA ALA A 112 -14.48 13.84 1.40
C ALA A 112 -14.22 13.22 0.02
N VAL A 113 -13.90 11.92 -0.03
CA VAL A 113 -13.55 11.20 -1.27
C VAL A 113 -14.37 9.92 -1.44
N ASN A 114 -14.64 9.53 -2.69
CA ASN A 114 -15.41 8.31 -3.00
C ASN A 114 -14.51 7.12 -3.38
N ILE A 115 -13.23 7.36 -3.65
CA ILE A 115 -12.21 6.32 -3.90
C ILE A 115 -11.75 5.62 -2.60
N PRO A 116 -11.16 4.41 -2.69
CA PRO A 116 -10.59 3.70 -1.55
C PRO A 116 -9.65 4.53 -0.68
N VAL A 117 -9.82 4.41 0.63
CA VAL A 117 -8.99 5.07 1.64
C VAL A 117 -8.20 4.03 2.43
N GLY A 118 -6.88 4.19 2.42
CA GLY A 118 -5.95 3.39 3.20
C GLY A 118 -5.40 4.13 4.42
N THR A 119 -4.83 3.37 5.37
CA THR A 119 -4.19 3.94 6.57
C THR A 119 -3.06 3.04 7.08
N VAL A 120 -2.30 3.51 8.07
CA VAL A 120 -1.31 2.70 8.80
C VAL A 120 -1.66 2.69 10.30
N PRO A 121 -2.41 1.69 10.80
CA PRO A 121 -2.95 1.70 12.17
C PRO A 121 -1.91 1.85 13.29
N ILE A 122 -0.68 1.37 13.09
CA ILE A 122 0.40 1.53 14.08
C ILE A 122 0.74 3.00 14.36
N TYR A 123 0.44 3.93 13.45
CA TYR A 123 0.63 5.36 13.68
C TYR A 123 -0.33 5.89 14.75
N GLN A 124 -1.58 5.44 14.73
CA GLN A 124 -2.56 5.80 15.75
C GLN A 124 -2.25 5.10 17.08
N ALA A 125 -1.87 3.82 17.05
CA ALA A 125 -1.43 3.12 18.26
C ALA A 125 -0.25 3.87 18.92
N ALA A 126 0.73 4.29 18.12
CA ALA A 126 1.89 5.05 18.60
C ALA A 126 1.51 6.44 19.13
N ALA A 127 0.54 7.11 18.52
CA ALA A 127 0.03 8.41 18.97
C ALA A 127 -0.80 8.31 20.27
N SER A 128 -1.33 7.13 20.61
CA SER A 128 -2.09 6.91 21.86
C SER A 128 -1.21 6.84 23.11
N ARG A 129 0.12 6.74 22.94
CA ARG A 129 1.11 6.66 24.02
C ARG A 129 2.08 7.82 23.96
N LYS A 130 2.69 8.14 25.11
CA LYS A 130 3.76 9.16 25.18
C LYS A 130 5.02 8.68 24.47
N ILE A 131 5.36 7.39 24.66
CA ILE A 131 6.51 6.75 24.06
C ILE A 131 6.02 5.57 23.23
N VAL A 132 6.48 5.48 21.98
CA VAL A 132 6.03 4.46 21.01
C VAL A 132 6.22 3.03 21.54
N VAL A 133 7.31 2.77 22.27
CA VAL A 133 7.61 1.42 22.77
C VAL A 133 6.71 0.95 23.92
N GLU A 134 5.89 1.86 24.50
CA GLU A 134 4.94 1.57 25.58
C GLU A 134 3.56 1.10 25.07
N MET A 135 3.36 0.98 23.76
CA MET A 135 2.14 0.36 23.22
C MET A 135 2.01 -1.08 23.73
N SER A 136 0.79 -1.56 23.94
CA SER A 136 0.52 -3.00 24.08
C SER A 136 0.12 -3.62 22.74
N SER A 137 0.12 -4.96 22.66
CA SER A 137 -0.52 -5.69 21.55
C SER A 137 -1.98 -5.23 21.35
N ASP A 138 -2.72 -5.04 22.46
CA ASP A 138 -4.09 -4.51 22.43
C ASP A 138 -4.17 -3.13 21.78
N ASP A 139 -3.25 -2.19 22.08
CA ASP A 139 -3.26 -0.87 21.45
C ASP A 139 -3.12 -0.97 19.92
N MET A 140 -2.26 -1.88 19.45
CA MET A 140 -2.04 -2.14 18.02
C MET A 140 -3.29 -2.70 17.34
N PHE A 141 -3.88 -3.76 17.90
CA PHE A 141 -5.09 -4.39 17.34
C PHE A 141 -6.34 -3.50 17.47
N ASN A 142 -6.48 -2.76 18.57
CA ASN A 142 -7.56 -1.80 18.74
C ASN A 142 -7.49 -0.67 17.72
N ALA A 143 -6.30 -0.21 17.33
CA ALA A 143 -6.15 0.75 16.24
C ALA A 143 -6.65 0.16 14.91
N VAL A 144 -6.29 -1.08 14.57
CA VAL A 144 -6.79 -1.77 13.36
C VAL A 144 -8.32 -1.86 13.38
N ARG A 145 -8.90 -2.34 14.48
CA ARG A 145 -10.36 -2.47 14.64
C ARG A 145 -11.07 -1.13 14.48
N LYS A 146 -10.55 -0.08 15.10
CA LYS A 146 -11.12 1.27 15.03
C LYS A 146 -11.12 1.82 13.60
N HIS A 147 -10.04 1.61 12.85
CA HIS A 147 -9.97 1.99 11.45
C HIS A 147 -11.00 1.21 10.61
N ALA A 148 -11.13 -0.09 10.85
CA ALA A 148 -12.12 -0.94 10.19
C ALA A 148 -13.56 -0.48 10.49
N GLU A 149 -13.87 -0.12 11.74
CA GLU A 149 -15.18 0.39 12.17
C GLU A 149 -15.55 1.71 11.49
N GLN A 150 -14.58 2.60 11.24
CA GLN A 150 -14.82 3.85 10.53
C GLN A 150 -14.99 3.69 9.02
N GLY A 151 -14.67 2.51 8.46
CA GLY A 151 -14.84 2.22 7.04
C GLY A 151 -13.59 2.43 6.20
N VAL A 152 -12.39 2.31 6.78
CA VAL A 152 -11.13 2.25 6.02
C VAL A 152 -11.11 0.99 5.15
N ASP A 153 -10.82 1.15 3.86
CA ASP A 153 -10.90 0.06 2.87
C ASP A 153 -9.69 -0.87 2.91
N PHE A 154 -8.51 -0.33 3.23
CA PHE A 154 -7.31 -1.13 3.44
C PHE A 154 -6.39 -0.57 4.51
N VAL A 155 -5.64 -1.46 5.16
CA VAL A 155 -4.66 -1.08 6.19
C VAL A 155 -3.29 -1.62 5.86
N THR A 156 -2.27 -0.77 5.97
CA THR A 156 -0.88 -1.20 5.91
C THR A 156 -0.45 -1.76 7.26
N VAL A 157 -0.04 -3.02 7.25
CA VAL A 157 0.39 -3.78 8.44
C VAL A 157 1.80 -4.34 8.19
N HIS A 158 2.73 -3.99 9.07
CA HIS A 158 4.15 -4.33 8.91
C HIS A 158 4.46 -5.71 9.50
N ALA A 159 3.63 -6.71 9.21
CA ALA A 159 3.75 -8.07 9.75
C ALA A 159 4.97 -8.85 9.21
N GLY A 160 5.64 -8.34 8.16
CA GLY A 160 6.92 -8.88 7.68
C GLY A 160 8.14 -8.49 8.53
N VAL A 161 7.99 -7.48 9.39
CA VAL A 161 8.98 -7.13 10.40
C VAL A 161 8.82 -8.08 11.58
N ASN A 162 9.75 -9.01 11.74
CA ASN A 162 9.72 -10.06 12.76
C ASN A 162 11.14 -10.38 13.23
N LEU A 163 11.30 -11.31 14.17
CA LEU A 163 12.61 -11.68 14.71
C LEU A 163 13.59 -12.16 13.62
N ASN A 164 13.10 -12.82 12.55
CA ASN A 164 13.94 -13.27 11.45
C ASN A 164 14.51 -12.09 10.64
N SER A 165 13.67 -11.12 10.28
CA SER A 165 14.12 -9.94 9.53
C SER A 165 14.97 -9.00 10.40
N LEU A 166 14.68 -8.89 11.70
CA LEU A 166 15.55 -8.21 12.67
C LEU A 166 16.94 -8.85 12.76
N GLU A 167 17.04 -10.18 12.78
CA GLU A 167 18.34 -10.85 12.80
C GLU A 167 19.13 -10.61 11.50
N ARG A 168 18.46 -10.57 10.33
CA ARG A 168 19.13 -10.18 9.08
C ARG A 168 19.61 -8.73 9.14
N LEU A 169 18.83 -7.82 9.74
CA LEU A 169 19.19 -6.41 9.89
C LEU A 169 20.43 -6.22 10.77
N ARG A 170 20.51 -6.94 11.90
CA ARG A 170 21.69 -6.93 12.79
C ARG A 170 22.99 -7.38 12.11
N GLN A 171 22.87 -8.22 11.09
CA GLN A 171 23.98 -8.76 10.32
C GLN A 171 24.17 -8.04 8.97
N SER A 172 23.48 -6.90 8.77
CA SER A 172 23.53 -6.12 7.54
C SER A 172 24.50 -4.94 7.67
N ASP A 173 25.12 -4.57 6.55
CA ASP A 173 25.96 -3.36 6.41
C ASP A 173 25.14 -2.16 5.89
N ARG A 174 23.84 -2.15 6.18
CA ARG A 174 22.86 -1.19 5.66
C ARG A 174 23.23 0.24 6.05
N ILE A 175 23.16 1.17 5.08
CA ILE A 175 23.50 2.58 5.29
C ILE A 175 22.36 3.31 6.02
N MET A 176 21.11 3.18 5.57
CA MET A 176 19.99 3.99 6.07
C MET A 176 19.08 3.28 7.11
N ASN A 177 19.55 2.19 7.74
CA ASN A 177 18.75 1.41 8.70
C ASN A 177 17.31 1.19 8.20
N VAL A 178 16.29 1.37 9.05
CA VAL A 178 14.89 1.22 8.67
C VAL A 178 14.24 2.57 8.43
N VAL A 179 13.92 2.84 7.16
CA VAL A 179 13.26 4.10 6.74
C VAL A 179 11.73 4.02 6.77
N SER A 180 11.17 2.81 6.86
CA SER A 180 9.73 2.66 7.11
C SER A 180 9.40 3.17 8.51
N ARG A 181 8.50 4.16 8.62
CA ARG A 181 8.04 4.65 9.93
C ARG A 181 7.35 3.53 10.72
N GLY A 182 6.45 2.79 10.07
CA GLY A 182 5.74 1.69 10.73
C GLY A 182 6.66 0.52 11.05
N GLY A 183 7.61 0.21 10.16
CA GLY A 183 8.67 -0.77 10.43
C GLY A 183 9.55 -0.36 11.60
N SER A 184 9.96 0.91 11.68
CA SER A 184 10.75 1.46 12.79
C SER A 184 10.01 1.43 14.12
N PHE A 185 8.72 1.77 14.15
CA PHE A 185 7.90 1.67 15.36
C PHE A 185 7.80 0.22 15.85
N THR A 186 7.57 -0.71 14.91
CA THR A 186 7.50 -2.15 15.20
C THR A 186 8.82 -2.67 15.76
N LEU A 187 9.95 -2.37 15.11
CA LEU A 187 11.27 -2.78 15.57
C LEU A 187 11.65 -2.19 16.93
N ALA A 188 11.37 -0.90 17.14
CA ALA A 188 11.63 -0.26 18.43
C ALA A 188 10.84 -0.94 19.54
N TRP A 189 9.57 -1.28 19.28
CA TRP A 189 8.72 -2.01 20.21
C TRP A 189 9.26 -3.42 20.50
N MET A 190 9.62 -4.18 19.47
CA MET A 190 10.18 -5.55 19.63
C MET A 190 11.47 -5.54 20.46
N LEU A 191 12.38 -4.61 20.17
CA LEU A 191 13.65 -4.49 20.88
C LEU A 191 13.47 -4.10 22.35
N HIS A 192 12.49 -3.23 22.65
CA HIS A 192 12.21 -2.79 24.01
C HIS A 192 11.56 -3.89 24.85
N ASN A 193 10.59 -4.61 24.28
CA ASN A 193 9.79 -5.60 25.00
C ASN A 193 10.42 -7.01 24.96
N GLY A 194 11.38 -7.26 24.07
CA GLY A 194 12.01 -8.58 23.92
C GLY A 194 11.08 -9.63 23.30
N GLU A 195 10.06 -9.18 22.56
CA GLU A 195 9.01 -10.00 21.96
C GLU A 195 9.02 -9.86 20.43
N ASP A 196 8.39 -10.82 19.74
CA ASP A 196 8.17 -10.71 18.29
C ASP A 196 7.02 -9.72 18.00
N ASN A 197 6.93 -9.29 16.74
CA ASN A 197 5.88 -8.37 16.29
C ASN A 197 4.48 -8.98 16.52
N PRO A 198 3.58 -8.30 17.28
CA PRO A 198 2.23 -8.81 17.52
C PRO A 198 1.42 -9.06 16.26
N PHE A 199 1.57 -8.22 15.23
CA PHE A 199 0.90 -8.43 13.95
C PHE A 199 1.42 -9.68 13.21
N TYR A 200 2.62 -10.16 13.50
CA TYR A 200 3.15 -11.42 12.96
C TYR A 200 2.76 -12.62 13.83
N ALA A 201 3.03 -12.53 15.13
CA ALA A 201 2.81 -13.60 16.10
C ALA A 201 1.32 -13.98 16.22
N GLU A 202 0.44 -12.98 16.15
CA GLU A 202 -1.02 -13.12 16.30
C GLU A 202 -1.74 -12.82 14.97
N PHE A 203 -1.12 -13.13 13.83
CA PHE A 203 -1.67 -12.79 12.50
C PHE A 203 -3.07 -13.36 12.24
N ASP A 204 -3.44 -14.51 12.83
CA ASP A 204 -4.80 -15.05 12.67
C ASP A 204 -5.85 -14.12 13.30
N TYR A 205 -5.53 -13.46 14.42
CA TYR A 205 -6.41 -12.46 15.03
C TYR A 205 -6.54 -11.21 14.15
N LEU A 206 -5.46 -10.81 13.47
CA LEU A 206 -5.52 -9.75 12.46
C LEU A 206 -6.48 -10.12 11.31
N LEU A 207 -6.43 -11.37 10.85
CA LEU A 207 -7.31 -11.88 9.78
C LEU A 207 -8.77 -11.93 10.22
N GLU A 208 -9.06 -12.26 11.48
CA GLU A 208 -10.41 -12.20 12.03
C GLU A 208 -11.00 -10.78 11.94
N ILE A 209 -10.22 -9.77 12.35
CA ILE A 209 -10.62 -8.36 12.24
C ILE A 209 -10.83 -8.00 10.77
N ALA A 210 -9.87 -8.28 9.89
CA ALA A 210 -9.97 -7.93 8.47
C ALA A 210 -11.22 -8.55 7.82
N LYS A 211 -11.49 -9.82 8.14
CA LYS A 211 -12.62 -10.58 7.60
C LYS A 211 -13.98 -10.05 8.08
N GLU A 212 -14.08 -9.59 9.32
CA GLU A 212 -15.32 -9.02 9.88
C GLU A 212 -15.83 -7.82 9.07
N TYR A 213 -14.92 -7.03 8.49
CA TYR A 213 -15.24 -5.79 7.78
C TYR A 213 -14.96 -5.85 6.26
N ASP A 214 -14.56 -7.01 5.73
CA ASP A 214 -14.02 -7.15 4.35
C ASP A 214 -12.92 -6.12 4.03
N MET A 215 -12.10 -5.82 5.04
CA MET A 215 -11.00 -4.88 4.93
C MET A 215 -9.80 -5.56 4.29
N THR A 216 -9.23 -4.94 3.26
CA THR A 216 -8.05 -5.47 2.57
C THR A 216 -6.79 -5.21 3.40
N LEU A 217 -5.88 -6.20 3.49
CA LEU A 217 -4.57 -5.97 4.10
C LEU A 217 -3.55 -5.57 3.04
N SER A 218 -2.96 -4.39 3.21
CA SER A 218 -1.71 -4.04 2.53
C SER A 218 -0.55 -4.55 3.38
N LEU A 219 0.10 -5.64 2.96
CA LEU A 219 1.19 -6.20 3.74
C LEU A 219 2.44 -5.35 3.51
N GLY A 220 2.80 -4.56 4.53
CA GLY A 220 3.76 -3.46 4.47
C GLY A 220 5.22 -3.90 4.35
N ASP A 221 6.02 -3.06 3.71
CA ASP A 221 7.46 -3.26 3.47
C ASP A 221 8.32 -2.55 4.53
N GLY A 222 8.24 -3.03 5.77
CA GLY A 222 8.95 -2.44 6.90
C GLY A 222 10.47 -2.45 6.75
N MET A 223 11.03 -3.39 6.00
CA MET A 223 12.45 -3.52 5.69
C MET A 223 12.79 -3.00 4.29
N ARG A 224 12.01 -2.10 3.70
CA ARG A 224 12.38 -1.49 2.42
C ARG A 224 13.71 -0.71 2.47
N PRO A 225 14.43 -0.62 1.35
CA PRO A 225 15.65 0.18 1.25
C PRO A 225 15.34 1.68 1.17
N GLY A 226 16.12 2.48 1.91
CA GLY A 226 16.04 3.95 1.91
C GLY A 226 17.10 4.65 1.08
N CYS A 227 18.06 3.91 0.54
CA CYS A 227 19.02 4.40 -0.45
C CYS A 227 19.34 3.28 -1.43
N ILE A 228 19.91 3.66 -2.57
CA ILE A 228 20.29 2.75 -3.66
C ILE A 228 21.27 1.67 -3.19
N ALA A 229 22.17 1.98 -2.25
CA ALA A 229 23.15 1.02 -1.73
C ALA A 229 22.51 -0.12 -0.92
N ASP A 230 21.33 0.13 -0.34
CA ASP A 230 20.61 -0.85 0.50
C ASP A 230 19.65 -1.71 -0.34
N ALA A 231 19.56 -1.47 -1.66
CA ALA A 231 18.46 -1.90 -2.50
C ALA A 231 18.18 -3.40 -2.49
N SER A 232 19.21 -4.26 -2.52
CA SER A 232 19.06 -5.73 -2.58
C SER A 232 19.63 -6.46 -1.37
N ASP A 233 19.45 -5.87 -0.19
CA ASP A 233 19.97 -6.42 1.05
C ASP A 233 19.13 -7.58 1.63
N ARG A 234 19.75 -8.30 2.59
CA ARG A 234 19.15 -9.49 3.22
C ARG A 234 17.88 -9.19 4.03
N PRO A 235 17.80 -8.09 4.81
CA PRO A 235 16.57 -7.69 5.49
C PRO A 235 15.36 -7.60 4.56
N LYS A 236 15.50 -6.91 3.42
CA LYS A 236 14.43 -6.77 2.41
C LYS A 236 13.97 -8.15 1.91
N VAL A 237 14.91 -9.00 1.50
CA VAL A 237 14.56 -10.32 0.94
C VAL A 237 13.90 -11.23 1.98
N MET A 238 14.34 -11.19 3.24
CA MET A 238 13.71 -11.95 4.32
C MET A 238 12.28 -11.49 4.59
N GLU A 239 12.03 -10.18 4.51
CA GLU A 239 10.67 -9.66 4.60
C GLU A 239 9.81 -10.16 3.45
N PHE A 240 10.30 -10.17 2.20
CA PHE A 240 9.53 -10.69 1.06
C PHE A 240 9.11 -12.16 1.22
N ILE A 241 10.00 -13.00 1.75
CA ILE A 241 9.68 -14.40 2.05
C ILE A 241 8.54 -14.47 3.07
N THR A 242 8.63 -13.69 4.15
CA THR A 242 7.60 -13.63 5.20
C THR A 242 6.27 -13.14 4.62
N LEU A 243 6.28 -12.09 3.80
CA LEU A 243 5.07 -11.55 3.18
C LEU A 243 4.38 -12.60 2.29
N GLY A 244 5.14 -13.42 1.56
CA GLY A 244 4.59 -14.53 0.78
C GLY A 244 3.83 -15.57 1.64
N GLU A 245 4.40 -15.94 2.79
CA GLU A 245 3.73 -16.83 3.76
C GLU A 245 2.42 -16.21 4.28
N LEU A 246 2.43 -14.90 4.58
CA LEU A 246 1.26 -14.16 5.05
C LEU A 246 0.18 -13.98 3.97
N VAL A 247 0.56 -13.83 2.69
CA VAL A 247 -0.38 -13.84 1.56
C VAL A 247 -1.14 -15.17 1.53
N LYS A 248 -0.44 -16.29 1.64
CA LYS A 248 -1.07 -17.61 1.62
C LYS A 248 -2.07 -17.78 2.76
N ARG A 249 -1.68 -17.44 4.00
CA ARG A 249 -2.56 -17.46 5.18
C ARG A 249 -3.79 -16.57 4.99
N SER A 250 -3.61 -15.36 4.45
CA SER A 250 -4.72 -14.43 4.19
C SER A 250 -5.73 -15.00 3.21
N ARG A 251 -5.24 -15.63 2.12
CA ARG A 251 -6.10 -16.29 1.12
C ARG A 251 -6.86 -17.46 1.72
N GLU A 252 -6.24 -18.26 2.59
CA GLU A 252 -6.91 -19.35 3.33
C GLU A 252 -8.04 -18.82 4.22
N ALA A 253 -7.88 -17.64 4.82
CA ALA A 253 -8.91 -16.97 5.61
C ALA A 253 -9.99 -16.25 4.79
N ASN A 254 -9.84 -16.18 3.46
CA ASN A 254 -10.65 -15.37 2.53
C ASN A 254 -10.52 -13.85 2.76
N VAL A 255 -9.34 -13.39 3.17
CA VAL A 255 -9.01 -11.96 3.28
C VAL A 255 -8.23 -11.53 2.06
N GLN A 256 -8.65 -10.42 1.45
CA GLN A 256 -7.96 -9.83 0.30
C GLN A 256 -6.66 -9.16 0.75
N THR A 257 -5.60 -9.29 -0.08
CA THR A 257 -4.31 -8.68 0.20
C THR A 257 -3.65 -8.13 -1.05
N PHE A 258 -2.85 -7.09 -0.87
CA PHE A 258 -1.75 -6.76 -1.78
C PHE A 258 -0.47 -6.52 -0.96
N VAL A 259 0.68 -6.55 -1.63
CA VAL A 259 1.99 -6.55 -0.96
C VAL A 259 2.73 -5.28 -1.34
N GLU A 260 3.19 -4.55 -0.31
CA GLU A 260 4.06 -3.40 -0.48
C GLU A 260 5.49 -3.84 -0.79
N GLY A 261 6.20 -3.04 -1.58
CA GLY A 261 7.56 -3.34 -1.99
C GLY A 261 8.42 -2.08 -2.13
N PRO A 262 9.68 -2.26 -2.54
CA PRO A 262 10.79 -1.41 -2.13
C PRO A 262 10.66 0.06 -2.56
N GLY A 263 11.37 0.93 -1.82
CA GLY A 263 11.52 2.35 -2.11
C GLY A 263 12.67 2.66 -3.08
N HIS A 264 13.92 2.65 -2.60
CA HIS A 264 15.08 3.06 -3.41
C HIS A 264 15.74 1.84 -4.05
N VAL A 265 15.72 1.77 -5.40
CA VAL A 265 16.25 0.62 -6.16
C VAL A 265 16.89 1.10 -7.46
N PRO A 266 18.17 0.77 -7.74
CA PRO A 266 18.79 1.13 -9.00
C PRO A 266 18.12 0.36 -10.14
N LEU A 267 18.03 0.98 -11.33
CA LEU A 267 17.28 0.48 -12.48
C LEU A 267 17.53 -1.00 -12.80
N ASN A 268 18.78 -1.46 -12.74
CA ASN A 268 19.17 -2.84 -13.07
C ASN A 268 18.68 -3.89 -12.06
N GLU A 269 18.23 -3.49 -10.87
CA GLU A 269 17.78 -4.40 -9.80
C GLU A 269 16.24 -4.45 -9.65
N ILE A 270 15.52 -3.58 -10.38
CA ILE A 270 14.06 -3.53 -10.33
C ILE A 270 13.45 -4.85 -10.81
N GLU A 271 13.93 -5.40 -11.93
CA GLU A 271 13.41 -6.67 -12.46
C GLU A 271 13.46 -7.79 -11.41
N LEU A 272 14.64 -8.00 -10.82
CA LEU A 272 14.86 -9.03 -9.83
C LEU A 272 13.93 -8.86 -8.62
N SER A 273 13.79 -7.62 -8.15
CA SER A 273 12.94 -7.31 -7.00
C SER A 273 11.47 -7.59 -7.29
N VAL A 274 10.93 -7.04 -8.39
CA VAL A 274 9.50 -7.15 -8.72
C VAL A 274 9.11 -8.58 -9.07
N ARG A 275 9.88 -9.26 -9.92
CA ARG A 275 9.58 -10.65 -10.32
C ARG A 275 9.74 -11.60 -9.13
N GLY A 276 10.76 -11.38 -8.29
CA GLY A 276 10.96 -12.13 -7.06
C GLY A 276 9.77 -12.01 -6.10
N MET A 277 9.28 -10.79 -5.87
CA MET A 277 8.08 -10.57 -5.05
C MET A 277 6.83 -11.23 -5.65
N LYS A 278 6.62 -11.11 -6.96
CA LYS A 278 5.48 -11.77 -7.64
C LYS A 278 5.49 -13.28 -7.45
N GLU A 279 6.66 -13.91 -7.57
CA GLU A 279 6.79 -15.35 -7.39
C GLU A 279 6.58 -15.75 -5.92
N LEU A 280 7.27 -15.09 -4.99
CA LEU A 280 7.18 -15.41 -3.56
C LEU A 280 5.79 -15.16 -2.97
N CYS A 281 5.06 -14.18 -3.49
CA CYS A 281 3.73 -13.80 -3.02
C CYS A 281 2.60 -14.37 -3.89
N ASP A 282 2.85 -15.47 -4.62
CA ASP A 282 1.86 -16.21 -5.41
C ASP A 282 1.02 -15.29 -6.33
N GLY A 283 1.66 -14.32 -6.98
CA GLY A 283 1.05 -13.37 -7.90
C GLY A 283 0.13 -12.32 -7.26
N ALA A 284 0.15 -12.13 -5.94
CA ALA A 284 -0.60 -11.05 -5.27
C ALA A 284 -0.32 -9.67 -5.91
N PRO A 285 -1.28 -8.73 -5.91
CA PRO A 285 -1.04 -7.40 -6.44
C PRO A 285 0.13 -6.73 -5.71
N LEU A 286 0.98 -6.02 -6.46
CA LEU A 286 2.15 -5.34 -5.90
C LEU A 286 1.94 -3.83 -5.87
N TYR A 287 2.26 -3.23 -4.72
CA TYR A 287 2.12 -1.82 -4.42
C TYR A 287 3.50 -1.21 -4.10
N LEU A 288 4.02 -0.31 -4.94
CA LEU A 288 5.37 0.24 -4.78
C LEU A 288 5.36 1.76 -4.57
N LEU A 289 6.29 2.25 -3.75
CA LEU A 289 6.59 3.68 -3.62
C LEU A 289 7.70 4.07 -4.59
N GLY A 290 7.33 4.60 -5.76
CA GLY A 290 8.27 4.74 -6.88
C GLY A 290 8.44 3.40 -7.63
N PRO A 291 9.62 2.74 -7.59
CA PRO A 291 10.81 3.02 -6.78
C PRO A 291 11.66 4.20 -7.27
N LEU A 292 12.41 4.84 -6.37
CA LEU A 292 13.39 5.87 -6.72
C LEU A 292 14.66 5.22 -7.27
N VAL A 293 15.10 5.67 -8.45
CA VAL A 293 16.24 5.07 -9.18
C VAL A 293 17.58 5.76 -8.93
N THR A 294 17.57 6.87 -8.20
CA THR A 294 18.77 7.62 -7.81
C THR A 294 18.47 8.50 -6.61
N ASP A 295 19.45 8.69 -5.73
CA ASP A 295 19.31 9.45 -4.47
C ASP A 295 19.81 10.90 -4.56
N ILE A 296 20.26 11.33 -5.74
CA ILE A 296 20.98 12.62 -5.89
C ILE A 296 20.08 13.82 -6.20
N ALA A 297 18.76 13.61 -6.30
CA ALA A 297 17.84 14.61 -6.85
C ALA A 297 16.64 14.94 -5.93
N PRO A 298 16.86 15.24 -4.63
CA PRO A 298 15.77 15.70 -3.76
C PRO A 298 15.13 16.96 -4.36
N GLY A 299 13.79 17.04 -4.33
CA GLY A 299 13.02 18.03 -5.10
C GLY A 299 12.52 17.51 -6.45
N PHE A 300 13.11 16.45 -6.97
CA PHE A 300 12.76 15.82 -8.25
C PHE A 300 12.42 14.33 -8.11
N ASP A 301 12.14 13.87 -6.88
CA ASP A 301 11.90 12.45 -6.61
C ASP A 301 10.61 11.91 -7.22
N HIS A 302 9.65 12.78 -7.54
CA HIS A 302 8.51 12.43 -8.38
C HIS A 302 8.93 11.95 -9.79
N ILE A 303 10.03 12.47 -10.35
CA ILE A 303 10.58 12.04 -11.64
C ILE A 303 11.39 10.75 -11.47
N THR A 304 12.28 10.70 -10.48
CA THR A 304 13.10 9.50 -10.22
C THR A 304 12.22 8.30 -9.89
N GLY A 305 11.18 8.52 -9.10
CA GLY A 305 10.15 7.55 -8.74
C GLY A 305 9.31 7.10 -9.94
N ALA A 306 8.94 7.99 -10.85
CA ALA A 306 8.17 7.62 -12.05
C ALA A 306 8.97 6.79 -13.05
N ILE A 307 10.28 7.07 -13.20
CA ILE A 307 11.19 6.24 -14.01
C ILE A 307 11.23 4.81 -13.46
N GLY A 308 11.46 4.66 -12.15
CA GLY A 308 11.49 3.34 -11.52
C GLY A 308 10.12 2.66 -11.54
N GLY A 309 9.05 3.40 -11.29
CA GLY A 309 7.67 2.91 -11.34
C GLY A 309 7.29 2.34 -12.71
N ALA A 310 7.66 3.02 -13.80
CA ALA A 310 7.43 2.52 -15.16
C ALA A 310 8.17 1.20 -15.43
N VAL A 311 9.45 1.11 -15.03
CA VAL A 311 10.24 -0.12 -15.18
C VAL A 311 9.69 -1.24 -14.28
N ALA A 312 9.28 -0.91 -13.05
CA ALA A 312 8.68 -1.87 -12.13
C ALA A 312 7.35 -2.41 -12.67
N GLY A 313 6.52 -1.56 -13.26
CA GLY A 313 5.29 -1.98 -13.93
C GLY A 313 5.52 -2.91 -15.11
N MET A 314 6.59 -2.73 -15.89
CA MET A 314 7.00 -3.67 -16.94
C MET A 314 7.22 -5.09 -16.40
N HIS A 315 7.60 -5.22 -15.12
CA HIS A 315 7.88 -6.49 -14.47
C HIS A 315 6.75 -7.00 -13.56
N GLY A 316 5.65 -6.26 -13.43
CA GLY A 316 4.43 -6.73 -12.77
C GLY A 316 3.90 -5.88 -11.62
N THR A 317 4.41 -4.67 -11.38
CA THR A 317 3.78 -3.75 -10.42
C THR A 317 2.37 -3.35 -10.87
N ASP A 318 1.41 -3.33 -9.95
CA ASP A 318 0.00 -3.05 -10.25
C ASP A 318 -0.50 -1.73 -9.69
N PHE A 319 0.14 -1.25 -8.62
CA PHE A 319 -0.27 -0.10 -7.85
C PHE A 319 0.96 0.75 -7.53
N LEU A 320 0.92 2.03 -7.87
CA LEU A 320 2.02 2.96 -7.64
C LEU A 320 1.60 3.97 -6.57
N CYS A 321 2.36 4.06 -5.49
CA CYS A 321 2.29 5.21 -4.61
C CYS A 321 3.04 6.33 -5.30
N MET A 322 2.33 7.43 -5.59
CA MET A 322 2.98 8.60 -6.14
C MET A 322 4.07 9.09 -5.19
N VAL A 323 5.10 9.68 -5.78
CA VAL A 323 6.13 10.43 -5.06
C VAL A 323 5.94 11.90 -5.42
N THR A 324 6.08 12.79 -4.45
CA THR A 324 5.91 14.23 -4.67
C THR A 324 7.26 14.93 -4.82
N PRO A 325 7.32 16.15 -5.41
CA PRO A 325 8.54 16.96 -5.37
C PRO A 325 9.06 17.20 -3.93
N SER A 326 8.15 17.26 -2.96
CA SER A 326 8.46 17.46 -1.55
C SER A 326 9.01 16.21 -0.83
N GLU A 327 9.10 15.05 -1.48
CA GLU A 327 9.69 13.84 -0.88
C GLU A 327 11.10 14.14 -0.34
N HIS A 328 11.42 13.59 0.84
CA HIS A 328 12.66 13.85 1.59
C HIS A 328 12.87 15.30 2.08
N LEU A 329 11.96 16.23 1.79
CA LEU A 329 12.14 17.66 2.08
C LEU A 329 11.08 18.22 3.03
N ALA A 330 9.80 17.94 2.78
CA ALA A 330 8.69 18.58 3.50
C ALA A 330 7.38 17.78 3.38
N LEU A 331 6.34 18.25 4.08
CA LEU A 331 4.97 17.83 3.79
C LEU A 331 4.50 18.44 2.46
N PRO A 332 3.85 17.66 1.58
CA PRO A 332 3.44 18.15 0.27
C PRO A 332 2.30 19.16 0.35
N SER A 333 2.38 20.18 -0.51
CA SER A 333 1.27 21.08 -0.83
C SER A 333 0.30 20.44 -1.84
N ILE A 334 -0.80 21.13 -2.16
CA ILE A 334 -1.73 20.70 -3.22
C ILE A 334 -1.04 20.67 -4.59
N GLU A 335 -0.12 21.60 -4.87
CA GLU A 335 0.59 21.63 -6.16
C GLU A 335 1.58 20.46 -6.24
N ASP A 336 2.25 20.12 -5.14
CA ASP A 336 3.12 18.93 -5.06
C ASP A 336 2.33 17.63 -5.33
N ILE A 337 1.11 17.51 -4.77
CA ILE A 337 0.21 16.38 -5.02
C ILE A 337 -0.18 16.31 -6.50
N LYS A 338 -0.56 17.45 -7.08
CA LYS A 338 -0.94 17.53 -8.49
C LYS A 338 0.23 17.13 -9.39
N GLU A 339 1.42 17.67 -9.17
CA GLU A 339 2.61 17.34 -9.96
C GLU A 339 2.98 15.86 -9.83
N GLY A 340 3.04 15.35 -8.60
CA GLY A 340 3.30 13.93 -8.32
C GLY A 340 2.29 13.00 -9.01
N LEU A 341 1.00 13.33 -8.98
CA LEU A 341 -0.05 12.56 -9.67
C LEU A 341 0.09 12.61 -11.18
N LEU A 342 0.30 13.78 -11.77
CA LEU A 342 0.42 13.91 -13.22
C LEU A 342 1.61 13.10 -13.75
N VAL A 343 2.75 13.18 -13.08
CA VAL A 343 3.95 12.43 -13.47
C VAL A 343 3.76 10.93 -13.25
N THR A 344 3.15 10.51 -12.15
CA THR A 344 2.85 9.08 -11.89
C THR A 344 1.80 8.52 -12.86
N LYS A 345 0.83 9.33 -13.30
CA LYS A 345 -0.16 8.94 -14.32
C LYS A 345 0.48 8.67 -15.67
N LEU A 346 1.50 9.44 -16.05
CA LEU A 346 2.27 9.16 -17.26
C LEU A 346 2.98 7.81 -17.12
N ALA A 347 3.64 7.54 -15.99
CA ALA A 347 4.26 6.23 -15.74
C ALA A 347 3.23 5.08 -15.80
N ALA A 348 2.09 5.22 -15.11
CA ALA A 348 1.01 4.23 -15.14
C ALA A 348 0.49 3.97 -16.56
N HIS A 349 0.29 5.03 -17.36
CA HIS A 349 -0.15 4.88 -18.75
C HIS A 349 0.89 4.16 -19.61
N THR A 350 2.19 4.45 -19.44
CA THR A 350 3.25 3.74 -20.17
C THR A 350 3.27 2.24 -19.88
N ILE A 351 2.95 1.84 -18.64
CA ILE A 351 2.79 0.44 -18.25
C ILE A 351 1.54 -0.15 -18.92
N ASP A 352 0.43 0.58 -18.90
CA ASP A 352 -0.83 0.11 -19.47
C ASP A 352 -0.76 -0.14 -20.98
N LEU A 353 0.11 0.56 -21.72
CA LEU A 353 0.39 0.31 -23.14
C LEU A 353 0.98 -1.08 -23.44
N ILE A 354 1.57 -1.73 -22.43
CA ILE A 354 2.18 -3.06 -22.56
C ILE A 354 1.47 -4.14 -21.73
N LYS A 355 0.71 -3.75 -20.70
CA LYS A 355 0.04 -4.65 -19.75
C LYS A 355 -1.16 -5.35 -20.38
N GLU A 356 -1.23 -6.68 -20.25
CA GLU A 356 -2.40 -7.47 -20.67
C GLU A 356 -3.64 -7.04 -19.88
N GLY A 357 -4.78 -6.85 -20.55
CA GLY A 357 -6.00 -6.26 -19.98
C GLY A 357 -6.24 -4.84 -20.48
N PRO A 358 -5.54 -3.81 -19.96
CA PRO A 358 -5.75 -2.42 -20.35
C PRO A 358 -5.16 -2.05 -21.72
N ARG A 359 -4.23 -2.83 -22.28
CA ARG A 359 -3.46 -2.50 -23.49
C ARG A 359 -4.26 -1.84 -24.60
N GLU A 360 -5.31 -2.47 -25.09
CA GLU A 360 -6.07 -1.95 -26.22
C GLU A 360 -6.69 -0.57 -25.92
N ARG A 361 -7.17 -0.36 -24.68
CA ARG A 361 -7.75 0.93 -24.25
C ARG A 361 -6.68 2.00 -24.09
N ALA A 362 -5.52 1.65 -23.56
CA ALA A 362 -4.39 2.58 -23.45
C ALA A 362 -3.93 3.04 -24.84
N TRP A 363 -3.78 2.13 -25.81
CA TRP A 363 -3.44 2.49 -27.19
C TRP A 363 -4.49 3.36 -27.87
N LYS A 364 -5.78 3.15 -27.59
CA LYS A 364 -6.85 4.03 -28.07
C LYS A 364 -6.76 5.44 -27.49
N GLN A 365 -6.36 5.59 -26.24
CA GLN A 365 -6.14 6.91 -25.62
C GLN A 365 -4.95 7.65 -26.23
N ASP A 366 -3.87 6.94 -26.54
CA ASP A 366 -2.63 7.53 -27.11
C ASP A 366 -2.77 7.96 -28.58
N THR A 367 -3.78 7.42 -29.27
CA THR A 367 -4.06 7.68 -30.69
C THR A 367 -5.30 8.55 -30.94
N ALA A 368 -5.99 8.97 -29.88
CA ALA A 368 -7.16 9.86 -29.92
C ALA A 368 -6.75 11.33 -29.90
#